data_AF-A0A9D8L4Z1-F1
#
_entry.id   AF-A0A9D8L4Z1-F1
#
_cell.length_a   1.000
_cell.length_b   1.000
_cell.length_c   1.000
_cell.angle_alpha   90.00
_cell.angle_beta   90.00
_cell.angle_gamma   90.00
#
_symmetry.space_group_name_H-M   'P 1'
#
loop_
_entity.id
_entity.type
_entity.pdbx_description
1 polymer ?
#
loop_
_entity_poly.entity_id
_entity_poly.type
_entity_poly.pdbx_seq_one_letter_code
_entity_poly.pdbx_strand_id
1 'polypeptide(L)' 'MSLSTRIAPHLPYLRRFSRAVTGSQTSGDAYVAATLEALIADLSIFPEASNDRISLYKLYS' A
#
# COMPACT_ATOMS: atom_id res chain seq x y z
N MET A 1 -7.15 16.82 3.88
CA MET A 1 -5.87 16.10 4.02
C MET A 1 -5.52 15.46 2.69
N SER A 2 -4.24 15.38 2.32
CA SER A 2 -3.81 14.71 1.08
C SER A 2 -3.95 13.19 1.20
N LEU A 3 -4.01 12.47 0.07
CA LEU A 3 -3.98 11.00 0.10
C LEU A 3 -2.69 10.48 0.73
N SER A 4 -1.54 11.11 0.44
CA SER A 4 -0.25 10.73 1.03
C SER A 4 -0.24 10.76 2.56
N THR A 5 -0.82 11.81 3.16
CA THR A 5 -0.91 11.94 4.63
C THR A 5 -1.87 10.95 5.26
N ARG A 6 -2.89 10.50 4.50
CA ARG A 6 -3.83 9.46 4.94
C ARG A 6 -3.22 8.06 4.95
N ILE A 7 -2.45 7.70 3.93
CA ILE A 7 -1.90 6.33 3.80
C ILE A 7 -0.56 6.14 4.53
N ALA A 8 0.22 7.20 4.75
CA ALA A 8 1.56 7.10 5.35
C ALA A 8 1.60 6.34 6.70
N PRO A 9 0.64 6.55 7.64
CA PRO A 9 0.61 5.80 8.90
C PRO A 9 0.41 4.28 8.74
N HIS A 10 -0.08 3.82 7.59
CA HIS A 10 -0.38 2.42 7.32
C HIS A 10 0.76 1.66 6.62
N LEU A 11 1.73 2.38 6.02
CA LEU A 11 2.83 1.79 5.27
C LEU A 11 3.72 0.82 6.08
N PRO A 12 4.07 1.06 7.36
CA PRO A 12 4.83 0.10 8.15
C PRO A 12 4.14 -1.26 8.30
N TYR A 13 2.82 -1.25 8.47
CA TYR A 13 2.03 -2.48 8.58
C TYR A 13 1.87 -3.19 7.25
N LEU A 14 1.73 -2.45 6.15
CA LEU A 14 1.70 -3.02 4.80
C LEU A 14 3.03 -3.70 4.46
N ARG A 15 4.18 -3.08 4.76
CA ARG A 15 5.51 -3.72 4.60
C ARG A 15 5.62 -4.98 5.42
N ARG A 16 5.23 -4.95 6.70
CA ARG A 16 5.23 -6.16 7.55
C ARG A 16 4.39 -7.29 6.93
N PHE A 17 3.18 -6.96 6.46
CA PHE A 17 2.31 -7.92 5.79
C PHE A 17 2.95 -8.48 4.52
N SER A 18 3.45 -7.60 3.65
CA SER A 18 4.10 -7.97 2.40
C SER A 18 5.30 -8.90 2.62
N ARG A 19 6.14 -8.64 3.62
CA ARG A 19 7.27 -9.51 3.99
C ARG A 19 6.82 -10.88 4.51
N ALA A 20 5.72 -10.94 5.25
CA ALA A 20 5.15 -12.20 5.73
C ALA A 20 4.57 -13.03 4.58
N VAL A 21 3.98 -12.39 3.57
CA VAL A 21 3.41 -13.05 2.38
C VAL A 21 4.50 -13.52 1.41
N THR A 22 5.52 -12.69 1.20
CA THR A 22 6.59 -12.95 0.22
C THR A 22 7.76 -13.76 0.78
N GLY A 23 7.87 -13.87 2.10
CA GLY A 23 8.98 -14.57 2.77
C GLY A 23 10.33 -13.85 2.74
N SER A 24 10.38 -12.61 2.22
CA SER A 24 11.62 -11.85 2.07
C SER A 24 11.39 -10.36 2.30
N GLN A 25 12.37 -9.70 2.91
CA GLN A 25 12.37 -8.24 3.03
C GLN A 25 12.40 -7.55 1.67
N THR A 26 13.32 -7.96 0.79
CA THR A 26 13.53 -7.34 -0.52
C THR A 26 12.30 -7.47 -1.39
N SER A 27 11.76 -8.68 -1.52
CA SER A 27 10.55 -8.92 -2.32
C SER A 27 9.36 -8.17 -1.74
N GLY A 28 9.18 -8.20 -0.42
CA GLY A 28 8.06 -7.55 0.22
C GLY A 28 8.07 -6.02 0.05
N ASP A 29 9.24 -5.40 0.24
CA ASP A 29 9.41 -3.96 0.07
C ASP A 29 9.25 -3.55 -1.41
N ALA A 30 9.66 -4.41 -2.36
CA ALA A 30 9.47 -4.17 -3.80
C ALA A 30 7.99 -4.13 -4.21
N TYR A 31 7.16 -5.06 -3.72
CA TYR A 31 5.71 -5.02 -4.00
C TYR A 31 5.03 -3.77 -3.43
N VAL A 32 5.42 -3.35 -2.23
CA VAL A 32 4.90 -2.11 -1.63
C VAL A 32 5.31 -0.89 -2.45
N ALA A 33 6.57 -0.84 -2.93
CA ALA A 33 7.03 0.23 -3.79
C ALA A 33 6.23 0.28 -5.12
N ALA A 34 6.08 -0.86 -5.79
CA ALA A 34 5.30 -0.96 -7.03
C ALA A 34 3.84 -0.51 -6.85
N THR A 35 3.22 -0.85 -5.71
CA THR A 35 1.85 -0.39 -5.38
C THR A 35 1.77 1.13 -5.27
N LEU A 36 2.78 1.75 -4.65
CA LEU A 36 2.85 3.21 -4.51
C LEU A 36 3.19 3.90 -5.83
N GLU A 37 4.06 3.32 -6.66
CA GLU A 37 4.37 3.82 -8.00
C GLU A 37 3.12 3.81 -8.90
N ALA A 38 2.34 2.73 -8.86
CA ALA A 38 1.05 2.66 -9.56
C ALA A 38 0.08 3.75 -9.08
N LEU A 39 0.03 4.00 -7.77
CA LEU A 39 -0.82 5.05 -7.19
C LEU A 39 -0.34 6.47 -7.56
N ILE A 40 0.97 6.67 -7.71
CA ILE A 40 1.53 7.94 -8.18
C ILE A 40 1.18 8.17 -9.65
N ALA A 41 1.21 7.11 -10.46
CA ALA A 41 0.84 7.18 -11.88
C ALA A 41 -0.65 7.52 -12.07
N ASP A 42 -1.52 6.97 -11.24
CA ASP A 42 -2.96 7.26 -11.27
C ASP A 42 -3.58 7.18 -9.86
N LEU A 43 -4.02 8.32 -9.34
CA LEU A 43 -4.66 8.39 -8.02
C LEU A 43 -6.09 7.83 -8.01
N SER A 44 -6.75 7.71 -9.17
CA SER A 44 -8.14 7.25 -9.27
C SER A 44 -8.29 5.77 -8.98
N ILE A 45 -7.20 5.00 -9.07
CA ILE A 45 -7.18 3.57 -8.75
C ILE A 45 -7.30 3.31 -7.24
N PHE A 46 -7.14 4.33 -6.39
CA PHE A 46 -7.24 4.16 -4.94
C PHE A 46 -8.68 3.78 -4.58
N PRO A 47 -8.92 2.54 -4.11
CA PRO A 47 -10.26 2.03 -3.99
C PRO A 47 -11.00 2.68 -2.83
N GLU A 48 -12.28 2.97 -3.03
CA GLU A 48 -13.16 3.40 -1.93
C GLU A 48 -13.51 2.19 -1.07
N ALA A 49 -13.22 2.28 0.22
CA ALA A 49 -13.51 1.26 1.22
C ALA A 49 -13.86 1.92 2.56
N SER A 50 -14.14 1.12 3.58
CA SER A 50 -14.58 1.63 4.89
C SER A 50 -13.51 2.44 5.64
N ASN A 51 -12.22 2.29 5.31
CA ASN A 51 -11.15 3.18 5.77
C ASN A 51 -9.89 3.07 4.88
N ASP A 52 -8.98 4.04 5.02
CA ASP A 52 -7.75 4.14 4.24
C ASP A 52 -6.83 2.91 4.37
N ARG A 53 -6.82 2.25 5.54
CA ARG A 53 -6.07 1.00 5.72
C ARG A 53 -6.65 -0.11 4.84
N ILE A 54 -7.95 -0.31 4.82
CA ILE A 54 -8.59 -1.33 3.99
C ILE A 54 -8.42 -1.00 2.51
N SER A 55 -8.58 0.26 2.12
CA SER A 55 -8.32 0.72 0.76
C SER A 55 -6.90 0.39 0.31
N LEU A 56 -5.90 0.67 1.16
CA LEU A 56 -4.50 0.40 0.86
C LEU A 56 -4.19 -1.10 0.69
N TYR A 57 -4.76 -1.95 1.55
CA TYR A 57 -4.57 -3.40 1.43
C TYR A 57 -5.30 -3.99 0.22
N LYS A 58 -6.43 -3.40 -0.18
CA LYS A 58 -7.18 -3.80 -1.38
C LYS A 58 -6.48 -3.37 -2.67
N LEU A 59 -5.78 -2.24 -2.66
CA LEU A 59 -4.96 -1.80 -3.79
C LEU A 59 -3.73 -2.71 -3.98
N TYR A 60 -3.21 -3.25 -2.87
CA TYR A 60 -2.04 -4.14 -2.88
C TYR A 60 -2.34 -5.56 -3.41
N SER A 61 -3.58 -6.05 -3.27
CA SER A 61 -4.00 -7.41 -3.67
C SER A 61 -4.33 -7.53 -5.15
#